data_AF-A0A7H8HXS3-F1
#
_entry.id   AF-A0A7H8HXS3-F1
#
_cell.length_a   1.000
_cell.length_b   1.000
_cell.length_c   1.000
_cell.angle_alpha   90.00
_cell.angle_beta   90.00
_cell.angle_gamma   90.00
#
_symmetry.space_group_name_H-M   'P 1'
#
loop_
_entity.id
_entity.type
_entity.pdbx_description
1 polymer ?
#
loop_
_entity_poly.entity_id
_entity_poly.type
_entity_poly.pdbx_seq_one_letter_code
_entity_poly.pdbx_strand_id
1 'polypeptide(L)'
;MRKTAERLERLLSERQLPGDVALAVALSVVTRIEPELVRAVRLHVLPRLDAGAEADFWFSEWVGRRQPDLVMLDEGLLPRLRDRLIEDWRAAPPDAPLRRLREIVVARHPSLPPVFRVEEDATWEALLGDLAKAAQLLYRPLASMDAGNDRLADWVVEARRRLPENLLCTDESWHLTLAAKAIRRREAIDEPDGIDLAATGRVEKVLGPVASRFPERKIGVRWDGDELVLGEAPAEAGLRIKVRGVSPLLLRVTTNDGQDRWYDVGGGKRVRPRRGTVVRVMTAEGTCFLVPQEKARTVGAAKILTLVPVAERQAECWLQQVTYDGRRATASRQPAVMLAEALRAVTSYPEIVSAVTRRLDAGPAAVLLLAGADEVTRVQLADDFAETCERDGWTVLRARQDPGTALTLGTRCPAGPDAVRSSSSTGRSTGTRTTWPCSWSASGTPGSRNSASCCSLAGKTLGGGNAAPSGGRRTSTRIAM
;
A
#
# COMPACT_ATOMS: atom_id res chain seq x y z
N MET A 1 -3.24 -33.36 16.36
CA MET A 1 -2.84 -32.80 15.03
C MET A 1 -2.54 -33.91 14.01
N ARG A 2 -1.31 -34.25 13.58
CA ARG A 2 -1.11 -35.15 12.40
C ARG A 2 -1.95 -36.45 12.42
N LYS A 3 -1.88 -37.25 13.49
CA LYS A 3 -2.70 -38.48 13.65
C LYS A 3 -4.22 -38.22 13.65
N THR A 4 -4.64 -37.07 14.19
CA THR A 4 -6.05 -36.62 14.21
C THR A 4 -6.54 -36.29 12.80
N ALA A 5 -5.72 -35.60 12.00
CA ALA A 5 -6.03 -35.32 10.60
C ALA A 5 -6.08 -36.60 9.76
N GLU A 6 -5.11 -37.50 9.91
CA GLU A 6 -5.08 -38.82 9.25
C GLU A 6 -6.29 -39.69 9.65
N ARG A 7 -6.74 -39.61 10.92
CA ARG A 7 -8.00 -40.25 11.38
C ARG A 7 -9.22 -39.60 10.73
N LEU A 8 -9.29 -38.27 10.70
CA LEU A 8 -10.42 -37.54 10.14
C LEU A 8 -10.57 -37.81 8.65
N GLU A 9 -9.49 -37.78 7.87
CA GLU A 9 -9.48 -38.10 6.43
C GLU A 9 -10.07 -39.49 6.16
N ARG A 10 -9.71 -40.50 6.97
CA ARG A 10 -10.32 -41.83 6.87
C ARG A 10 -11.83 -41.80 7.13
N LEU A 11 -12.27 -41.15 8.22
CA LEU A 11 -13.70 -41.07 8.56
C LEU A 11 -14.51 -40.28 7.53
N LEU A 12 -13.96 -39.22 6.95
CA LEU A 12 -14.59 -38.43 5.88
C LEU A 12 -14.71 -39.18 4.55
N SER A 13 -13.95 -40.28 4.36
CA SER A 13 -14.10 -41.18 3.21
C SER A 13 -15.26 -42.18 3.35
N GLU A 14 -15.87 -42.29 4.54
CA GLU A 14 -16.95 -43.24 4.82
C GLU A 14 -18.30 -42.66 4.36
N ARG A 15 -19.10 -43.47 3.64
CA ARG A 15 -20.41 -43.04 3.11
C ARG A 15 -21.43 -42.63 4.18
N GLN A 16 -21.25 -43.11 5.42
CA GLN A 16 -22.06 -42.75 6.57
C GLN A 16 -21.12 -42.34 7.70
N LEU A 17 -20.96 -41.03 7.89
CA LEU A 17 -20.11 -40.46 8.92
C LEU A 17 -20.59 -40.85 10.34
N PRO A 18 -19.68 -41.06 11.30
CA PRO A 18 -20.00 -41.08 12.73
C PRO A 18 -20.75 -39.80 13.17
N GLY A 19 -21.58 -39.89 14.21
CA GLY A 19 -22.48 -38.79 14.61
C GLY A 19 -21.76 -37.51 15.06
N ASP A 20 -20.64 -37.67 15.75
CA ASP A 20 -19.74 -36.59 16.16
C ASP A 20 -19.04 -35.92 14.96
N VAL A 21 -18.59 -36.71 13.99
CA VAL A 21 -18.00 -36.22 12.73
C VAL A 21 -19.04 -35.49 11.88
N ALA A 22 -20.26 -36.03 11.78
CA ALA A 22 -21.36 -35.40 11.04
C ALA A 22 -21.76 -34.05 11.64
N LEU A 23 -21.79 -33.94 12.98
CA LEU A 23 -21.98 -32.65 13.67
C LEU A 23 -20.80 -31.70 13.43
N ALA A 24 -19.55 -32.17 13.50
CA ALA A 24 -18.37 -31.35 13.21
C ALA A 24 -18.34 -30.82 11.76
N VAL A 25 -18.76 -31.62 10.78
CA VAL A 25 -18.92 -31.21 9.38
C VAL A 25 -20.00 -30.13 9.26
N ALA A 26 -21.20 -30.36 9.81
CA ALA A 26 -22.31 -29.40 9.78
C ALA A 26 -22.00 -28.07 10.51
N LEU A 27 -21.19 -28.11 11.57
CA LEU A 27 -20.84 -26.95 12.38
C LEU A 27 -19.52 -26.27 11.94
N SER A 28 -18.87 -26.75 10.87
CA SER A 28 -17.54 -26.28 10.42
C SER A 28 -17.49 -24.82 9.91
N VAL A 29 -18.65 -24.20 9.69
CA VAL A 29 -18.79 -22.78 9.30
C VAL A 29 -18.98 -21.84 10.49
N VAL A 30 -19.19 -22.41 11.68
CA VAL A 30 -19.65 -21.71 12.88
C VAL A 30 -18.45 -21.30 13.74
N THR A 31 -18.46 -20.07 14.28
CA THR A 31 -17.34 -19.53 15.06
C THR A 31 -17.32 -19.98 16.51
N ARG A 32 -18.50 -20.19 17.10
CA ARG A 32 -18.75 -20.55 18.50
C ARG A 32 -19.94 -21.50 18.49
N ILE A 33 -19.86 -22.58 19.25
CA ILE A 33 -20.85 -23.66 19.20
C ILE A 33 -21.39 -23.91 20.61
N GLU A 34 -22.58 -23.40 20.91
CA GLU A 34 -23.31 -23.68 22.15
C GLU A 34 -24.06 -25.04 22.07
N PRO A 35 -24.38 -25.71 23.20
CA PRO A 35 -25.13 -26.96 23.21
C PRO A 35 -26.49 -26.87 22.50
N GLU A 36 -27.16 -25.72 22.61
CA GLU A 36 -28.43 -25.43 21.96
C GLU A 36 -28.33 -25.44 20.44
N LEU A 37 -27.19 -25.01 19.88
CA LEU A 37 -26.93 -25.08 18.44
C LEU A 37 -26.64 -26.52 18.00
N VAL A 38 -25.80 -27.26 18.74
CA VAL A 38 -25.54 -28.70 18.47
C VAL A 38 -26.86 -29.47 18.43
N ARG A 39 -27.73 -29.25 19.42
CA ARG A 39 -29.06 -29.85 19.50
C ARG A 39 -30.00 -29.40 18.38
N ALA A 40 -29.99 -28.12 17.99
CA ALA A 40 -30.82 -27.63 16.90
C ALA A 40 -30.37 -28.20 15.53
N VAL A 41 -29.07 -28.28 15.26
CA VAL A 41 -28.52 -28.92 14.06
C VAL A 41 -28.83 -30.41 14.07
N ARG A 42 -28.71 -31.10 15.21
CA ARG A 42 -29.11 -32.50 15.31
C ARG A 42 -30.60 -32.72 14.99
N LEU A 43 -31.49 -31.96 15.64
CA LEU A 43 -32.95 -32.13 15.49
C LEU A 43 -33.49 -31.70 14.12
N HIS A 44 -32.84 -30.76 13.43
CA HIS A 44 -33.38 -30.14 12.21
C HIS A 44 -32.53 -30.32 10.94
N VAL A 45 -31.27 -30.75 11.06
CA VAL A 45 -30.36 -31.04 9.92
C VAL A 45 -29.94 -32.51 9.90
N LEU A 46 -29.65 -33.11 11.05
CA LEU A 46 -29.17 -34.49 11.17
C LEU A 46 -30.12 -35.40 11.99
N PRO A 47 -31.44 -35.47 11.68
CA PRO A 47 -32.46 -36.08 12.54
C PRO A 47 -32.37 -37.60 12.70
N ARG A 48 -31.37 -38.25 12.07
CA ARG A 48 -31.04 -39.68 12.28
C ARG A 48 -30.08 -39.91 13.46
N LEU A 49 -29.50 -38.84 14.02
CA LEU A 49 -28.58 -38.92 15.16
C LEU A 49 -29.35 -38.81 16.49
N ASP A 50 -28.97 -39.65 17.45
CA ASP A 50 -29.47 -39.63 18.81
C ASP A 50 -28.77 -38.57 19.70
N ALA A 51 -29.20 -38.43 20.95
CA ALA A 51 -28.58 -37.50 21.89
C ALA A 51 -27.16 -37.89 22.33
N GLY A 52 -26.72 -39.15 22.11
CA GLY A 52 -25.34 -39.59 22.35
C GLY A 52 -24.36 -38.84 21.45
N ALA A 53 -24.72 -38.65 20.18
CA ALA A 53 -23.93 -37.86 19.23
C ALA A 53 -23.68 -36.39 19.70
N GLU A 54 -24.58 -35.78 20.49
CA GLU A 54 -24.34 -34.46 21.08
C GLU A 54 -23.17 -34.50 22.09
N ALA A 55 -23.11 -35.55 22.92
CA ALA A 55 -22.07 -35.74 23.92
C ALA A 55 -20.74 -36.18 23.28
N ASP A 56 -20.78 -37.14 22.35
CA ASP A 56 -19.60 -37.60 21.62
C ASP A 56 -18.94 -36.44 20.87
N PHE A 57 -19.73 -35.58 20.21
CA PHE A 57 -19.24 -34.33 19.61
C PHE A 57 -18.55 -33.44 20.65
N TRP A 58 -19.20 -33.16 21.79
CA TRP A 58 -18.70 -32.25 22.81
C TRP A 58 -17.36 -32.72 23.42
N PHE A 59 -17.15 -34.03 23.54
CA PHE A 59 -15.92 -34.64 24.09
C PHE A 59 -14.93 -35.17 23.02
N SER A 60 -15.25 -35.01 21.73
CA SER A 60 -14.41 -35.44 20.59
C SER A 60 -13.03 -34.76 20.53
N GLU A 61 -12.14 -35.32 19.68
CA GLU A 61 -10.88 -34.66 19.29
C GLU A 61 -11.04 -33.61 18.17
N TRP A 62 -12.27 -33.40 17.67
CA TRP A 62 -12.57 -32.36 16.66
C TRP A 62 -12.67 -30.96 17.29
N VAL A 63 -12.85 -30.89 18.61
CA VAL A 63 -12.92 -29.65 19.40
C VAL A 63 -11.53 -29.22 19.86
N GLY A 64 -11.01 -28.14 19.30
CA GLY A 64 -9.69 -27.58 19.62
C GLY A 64 -9.68 -26.71 20.89
N ARG A 65 -10.79 -26.04 21.23
CA ARG A 65 -10.90 -25.21 22.44
C ARG A 65 -12.29 -25.35 23.07
N ARG A 66 -12.32 -25.59 24.39
CA ARG A 66 -13.54 -25.70 25.21
C ARG A 66 -13.65 -24.50 26.16
N GLN A 67 -14.87 -24.05 26.40
CA GLN A 67 -15.29 -23.11 27.44
C GLN A 67 -16.54 -23.70 28.14
N PRO A 68 -17.01 -23.16 29.29
CA PRO A 68 -18.14 -23.75 30.01
C PRO A 68 -19.41 -23.89 29.15
N ASP A 69 -19.72 -22.86 28.36
CA ASP A 69 -20.99 -22.75 27.63
C ASP A 69 -20.86 -22.97 26.11
N LEU A 70 -19.65 -23.22 25.60
CA LEU A 70 -19.39 -23.37 24.16
C LEU A 70 -18.12 -24.17 23.83
N VAL A 71 -18.06 -24.66 22.59
CA VAL A 71 -16.85 -25.22 21.97
C VAL A 71 -16.45 -24.48 20.69
N MET A 72 -15.19 -24.64 20.30
CA MET A 72 -14.62 -24.26 19.01
C MET A 72 -13.90 -25.47 18.41
N LEU A 73 -14.08 -25.70 17.11
CA LEU A 73 -13.42 -26.77 16.36
C LEU A 73 -11.90 -26.51 16.24
N ASP A 74 -11.11 -27.57 16.07
CA ASP A 74 -9.67 -27.44 15.76
C ASP A 74 -9.49 -26.77 14.40
N GLU A 75 -8.81 -25.63 14.40
CA GLU A 75 -8.63 -24.75 13.25
C GLU A 75 -7.89 -25.46 12.09
N GLY A 76 -7.01 -26.42 12.41
CA GLY A 76 -6.31 -27.26 11.42
C GLY A 76 -7.16 -28.38 10.79
N LEU A 77 -8.38 -28.60 11.29
CA LEU A 77 -9.35 -29.55 10.72
C LEU A 77 -10.43 -28.86 9.87
N LEU A 78 -10.65 -27.55 10.08
CA LEU A 78 -11.70 -26.78 9.41
C LEU A 78 -11.72 -26.91 7.87
N PRO A 79 -10.59 -26.92 7.13
CA PRO A 79 -10.63 -27.09 5.67
C PRO A 79 -11.32 -28.39 5.26
N ARG A 80 -10.89 -29.52 5.83
CA ARG A 80 -11.43 -30.87 5.53
C ARG A 80 -12.92 -31.00 5.88
N LEU A 81 -13.31 -30.45 7.03
CA LEU A 81 -14.70 -30.48 7.48
C LEU A 81 -15.61 -29.65 6.55
N ARG A 82 -15.11 -28.54 6.01
CA ARG A 82 -15.83 -27.66 5.07
C ARG A 82 -15.87 -28.20 3.66
N ASP A 83 -14.79 -28.82 3.19
CA ASP A 83 -14.74 -29.52 1.90
C ASP A 83 -15.80 -30.63 1.86
N ARG A 84 -15.93 -31.41 2.96
CA ARG A 84 -17.01 -32.37 3.10
C ARG A 84 -18.39 -31.71 3.19
N LEU A 85 -18.54 -30.62 3.95
CA LEU A 85 -19.81 -29.90 4.06
C LEU A 85 -20.32 -29.40 2.70
N ILE A 86 -19.43 -28.86 1.87
CA ILE A 86 -19.82 -28.36 0.54
C ILE A 86 -20.05 -29.50 -0.47
N GLU A 87 -19.38 -30.65 -0.33
CA GLU A 87 -19.72 -31.88 -1.06
C GLU A 87 -21.15 -32.33 -0.73
N ASP A 88 -21.45 -32.55 0.55
CA ASP A 88 -22.78 -32.98 1.02
C ASP A 88 -23.86 -31.95 0.67
N TRP A 89 -23.57 -30.64 0.80
CA TRP A 89 -24.48 -29.56 0.40
C TRP A 89 -24.71 -29.51 -1.12
N ARG A 90 -23.74 -29.89 -1.95
CA ARG A 90 -23.93 -29.97 -3.42
C ARG A 90 -24.72 -31.22 -3.82
N ALA A 91 -24.48 -32.35 -3.15
CA ALA A 91 -25.17 -33.62 -3.42
C ALA A 91 -26.61 -33.68 -2.88
N ALA A 92 -26.92 -32.95 -1.80
CA ALA A 92 -28.25 -32.93 -1.19
C ALA A 92 -29.34 -32.34 -2.13
N PRO A 93 -30.55 -32.90 -2.20
CA PRO A 93 -31.64 -32.29 -2.97
C PRO A 93 -32.11 -30.93 -2.37
N PRO A 94 -32.94 -30.15 -3.09
CA PRO A 94 -33.34 -28.80 -2.65
C PRO A 94 -34.19 -28.74 -1.38
N ASP A 95 -34.85 -29.84 -1.04
CA ASP A 95 -35.71 -30.02 0.14
C ASP A 95 -34.99 -30.66 1.34
N ALA A 96 -33.72 -31.07 1.17
CA ALA A 96 -32.98 -31.78 2.21
C ALA A 96 -32.81 -30.94 3.49
N PRO A 97 -32.87 -31.55 4.69
CA PRO A 97 -32.66 -30.86 5.97
C PRO A 97 -31.37 -30.02 6.02
N LEU A 98 -30.29 -30.48 5.37
CA LEU A 98 -29.02 -29.75 5.24
C LEU A 98 -29.17 -28.36 4.62
N ARG A 99 -30.11 -28.16 3.69
CA ARG A 99 -30.39 -26.86 3.05
C ARG A 99 -30.79 -25.77 4.05
N ARG A 100 -31.28 -26.16 5.23
CA ARG A 100 -31.77 -25.27 6.29
C ARG A 100 -30.70 -24.89 7.31
N LEU A 101 -29.49 -25.45 7.22
CA LEU A 101 -28.40 -25.25 8.17
C LEU A 101 -28.11 -23.76 8.46
N ARG A 102 -28.01 -22.92 7.43
CA ARG A 102 -27.78 -21.47 7.61
C ARG A 102 -28.93 -20.77 8.34
N GLU A 103 -30.19 -21.14 8.04
CA GLU A 103 -31.36 -20.61 8.75
C GLU A 103 -31.27 -20.89 10.24
N ILE A 104 -30.86 -22.11 10.60
CA ILE A 104 -30.78 -22.61 11.97
C ILE A 104 -29.63 -21.93 12.74
N VAL A 105 -28.45 -21.78 12.13
CA VAL A 105 -27.33 -21.03 12.74
C VAL A 105 -27.75 -19.58 13.00
N VAL A 106 -28.28 -18.87 11.99
CA VAL A 106 -28.72 -17.48 12.14
C VAL A 106 -29.80 -17.33 13.21
N ALA A 107 -30.76 -18.26 13.29
CA ALA A 107 -31.82 -18.26 14.30
C ALA A 107 -31.32 -18.59 15.73
N ARG A 108 -30.18 -19.28 15.87
CA ARG A 108 -29.56 -19.61 17.16
C ARG A 108 -28.52 -18.60 17.62
N HIS A 109 -28.06 -17.71 16.75
CA HIS A 109 -27.06 -16.67 17.03
C HIS A 109 -27.60 -15.22 17.22
N PRO A 110 -28.79 -14.94 17.80
CA PRO A 110 -29.33 -13.58 17.91
C PRO A 110 -28.56 -12.68 18.91
N SER A 111 -27.80 -13.28 19.84
CA SER A 111 -26.91 -12.61 20.79
C SER A 111 -25.45 -12.50 20.32
N LEU A 112 -25.06 -13.23 19.26
CA LEU A 112 -23.67 -13.29 18.79
C LEU A 112 -23.16 -11.90 18.34
N PRO A 113 -21.98 -11.43 18.80
CA PRO A 113 -21.42 -10.14 18.40
C PRO A 113 -21.30 -10.01 16.87
N PRO A 114 -21.59 -8.82 16.28
CA PRO A 114 -21.72 -8.67 14.83
C PRO A 114 -20.50 -9.11 14.01
N VAL A 115 -19.30 -9.08 14.58
CA VAL A 115 -18.06 -9.45 13.89
C VAL A 115 -17.96 -10.96 13.65
N PHE A 116 -18.42 -11.79 14.58
CA PHE A 116 -18.45 -13.24 14.40
C PHE A 116 -19.51 -13.63 13.35
N ARG A 117 -20.66 -12.93 13.28
CA ARG A 117 -21.60 -13.11 12.16
C ARG A 117 -20.98 -12.80 10.80
N VAL A 118 -20.11 -11.79 10.71
CA VAL A 118 -19.36 -11.49 9.48
C VAL A 118 -18.39 -12.62 9.14
N GLU A 119 -17.73 -13.24 10.12
CA GLU A 119 -16.88 -14.42 9.94
C GLU A 119 -17.69 -15.64 9.41
N GLU A 120 -18.88 -15.88 9.98
CA GLU A 120 -19.80 -16.98 9.60
C GLU A 120 -20.40 -16.77 8.20
N ASP A 121 -20.95 -15.58 7.93
CA ASP A 121 -21.49 -15.23 6.62
C ASP A 121 -20.40 -15.25 5.54
N ALA A 122 -19.23 -14.65 5.78
CA ALA A 122 -18.14 -14.63 4.79
C ALA A 122 -17.59 -16.04 4.51
N THR A 123 -17.48 -16.88 5.54
CA THR A 123 -17.15 -18.30 5.38
C THR A 123 -18.21 -19.01 4.53
N TRP A 124 -19.49 -18.76 4.79
CA TRP A 124 -20.59 -19.39 4.04
C TRP A 124 -20.59 -19.00 2.55
N GLU A 125 -20.51 -17.72 2.23
CA GLU A 125 -20.47 -17.24 0.83
C GLU A 125 -19.22 -17.76 0.10
N ALA A 126 -18.05 -17.81 0.76
CA ALA A 126 -16.81 -18.33 0.19
C ALA A 126 -16.88 -19.83 -0.15
N LEU A 127 -17.54 -20.65 0.68
CA LEU A 127 -17.76 -22.08 0.40
C LEU A 127 -18.80 -22.31 -0.71
N LEU A 128 -19.83 -21.47 -0.79
CA LEU A 128 -20.75 -21.46 -1.94
C LEU A 128 -20.07 -21.03 -3.25
N GLY A 129 -18.92 -20.34 -3.16
CA GLY A 129 -18.11 -19.88 -4.30
C GLY A 129 -18.29 -18.40 -4.64
N ASP A 130 -19.13 -17.65 -3.91
CA ASP A 130 -19.28 -16.20 -4.07
C ASP A 130 -18.20 -15.46 -3.27
N LEU A 131 -16.95 -15.60 -3.73
CA LEU A 131 -15.79 -14.94 -3.13
C LEU A 131 -15.88 -13.41 -3.17
N ALA A 132 -16.59 -12.84 -4.15
CA ALA A 132 -16.77 -11.39 -4.25
C ALA A 132 -17.64 -10.86 -3.09
N LYS A 133 -18.76 -11.52 -2.80
CA LYS A 133 -19.63 -11.20 -1.67
C LYS A 133 -18.99 -11.55 -0.33
N ALA A 134 -18.27 -12.66 -0.24
CA ALA A 134 -17.49 -13.03 0.94
C ALA A 134 -16.45 -11.95 1.31
N ALA A 135 -15.69 -11.47 0.32
CA ALA A 135 -14.73 -10.39 0.49
C ALA A 135 -15.42 -9.08 0.90
N GLN A 136 -16.53 -8.71 0.26
CA GLN A 136 -17.29 -7.49 0.58
C GLN A 136 -17.76 -7.41 2.04
N LEU A 137 -18.04 -8.55 2.67
CA LEU A 137 -18.42 -8.59 4.09
C LEU A 137 -17.26 -8.16 5.02
N LEU A 138 -16.01 -8.41 4.63
CA LEU A 138 -14.81 -8.05 5.41
C LEU A 138 -14.52 -6.54 5.45
N TYR A 139 -15.07 -5.73 4.52
CA TYR A 139 -14.98 -4.27 4.61
C TYR A 139 -15.69 -3.71 5.85
N ARG A 140 -16.68 -4.41 6.43
CA ARG A 140 -17.42 -3.96 7.61
C ARG A 140 -16.53 -3.85 8.87
N PRO A 141 -15.79 -4.89 9.29
CA PRO A 141 -14.83 -4.76 10.39
C PRO A 141 -13.66 -3.83 10.07
N LEU A 142 -13.18 -3.77 8.81
CA LEU A 142 -12.14 -2.83 8.41
C LEU A 142 -12.57 -1.37 8.62
N ALA A 143 -13.73 -0.97 8.10
CA ALA A 143 -14.29 0.37 8.30
C ALA A 143 -14.56 0.69 9.79
N SER A 144 -14.88 -0.31 10.61
CA SER A 144 -14.99 -0.12 12.06
C SER A 144 -13.64 0.03 12.77
N MET A 145 -12.56 -0.59 12.30
CA MET A 145 -11.20 -0.30 12.80
C MET A 145 -10.77 1.12 12.44
N ASP A 146 -11.11 1.58 11.24
CA ASP A 146 -10.82 2.97 10.82
C ASP A 146 -11.61 4.01 11.62
N ALA A 147 -12.74 3.62 12.21
CA ALA A 147 -13.48 4.39 13.22
C ALA A 147 -12.91 4.26 14.66
N GLY A 148 -11.72 3.67 14.83
CA GLY A 148 -11.01 3.54 16.11
C GLY A 148 -11.38 2.32 16.97
N ASN A 149 -12.04 1.29 16.40
CA ASN A 149 -12.40 0.07 17.14
C ASN A 149 -11.24 -0.94 17.20
N ASP A 150 -10.16 -0.58 17.90
CA ASP A 150 -8.93 -1.36 18.04
C ASP A 150 -9.11 -2.79 18.59
N ARG A 151 -10.28 -3.10 19.20
CA ARG A 151 -10.62 -4.46 19.67
C ARG A 151 -10.90 -5.44 18.54
N LEU A 152 -11.20 -4.94 17.34
CA LEU A 152 -11.38 -5.80 16.17
C LEU A 152 -10.05 -6.38 15.68
N ALA A 153 -8.92 -5.74 15.97
CA ALA A 153 -7.61 -6.30 15.62
C ALA A 153 -7.39 -7.67 16.27
N ASP A 154 -7.77 -7.84 17.55
CA ASP A 154 -7.68 -9.13 18.27
C ASP A 154 -8.54 -10.21 17.60
N TRP A 155 -9.74 -9.83 17.14
CA TRP A 155 -10.60 -10.72 16.37
C TRP A 155 -9.97 -11.11 15.02
N VAL A 156 -9.34 -10.18 14.29
CA VAL A 156 -8.67 -10.49 13.02
C VAL A 156 -7.57 -11.53 13.20
N VAL A 157 -6.78 -11.47 14.28
CA VAL A 157 -5.71 -12.46 14.57
C VAL A 157 -6.28 -13.88 14.70
N GLU A 158 -7.33 -14.04 15.50
CA GLU A 158 -7.95 -15.36 15.71
C GLU A 158 -8.76 -15.80 14.47
N ALA A 159 -9.53 -14.89 13.85
CA ALA A 159 -10.37 -15.18 12.68
C ALA A 159 -9.55 -15.59 11.45
N ARG A 160 -8.37 -14.99 11.24
CA ARG A 160 -7.46 -15.37 10.15
C ARG A 160 -7.15 -16.87 10.12
N ARG A 161 -7.05 -17.53 11.28
CA ARG A 161 -6.81 -18.99 11.37
C ARG A 161 -8.03 -19.84 10.99
N ARG A 162 -9.22 -19.25 10.95
CA ARG A 162 -10.50 -19.93 10.67
C ARG A 162 -11.17 -19.50 9.37
N LEU A 163 -10.77 -18.41 8.74
CA LEU A 163 -11.31 -18.02 7.42
C LEU A 163 -10.82 -19.00 6.32
N PRO A 164 -11.62 -19.29 5.28
CA PRO A 164 -11.18 -20.07 4.13
C PRO A 164 -9.95 -19.47 3.42
N GLU A 165 -9.00 -20.33 3.00
CA GLU A 165 -7.74 -19.91 2.36
C GLU A 165 -7.97 -19.08 1.08
N ASN A 166 -8.97 -19.46 0.27
CA ASN A 166 -9.36 -18.71 -0.92
C ASN A 166 -9.92 -17.30 -0.60
N LEU A 167 -10.47 -17.08 0.60
CA LEU A 167 -10.88 -15.78 1.11
C LEU A 167 -9.70 -14.99 1.69
N LEU A 168 -8.73 -15.66 2.35
CA LEU A 168 -7.48 -15.03 2.81
C LEU A 168 -6.66 -14.42 1.66
N CYS A 169 -6.79 -14.98 0.45
CA CYS A 169 -6.18 -14.52 -0.79
C CYS A 169 -6.80 -13.23 -1.41
N THR A 170 -7.90 -12.71 -0.86
CA THR A 170 -8.60 -11.51 -1.35
C THR A 170 -7.89 -10.21 -0.94
N ASP A 171 -8.03 -9.14 -1.73
CA ASP A 171 -7.44 -7.83 -1.38
C ASP A 171 -8.01 -7.32 -0.05
N GLU A 172 -9.29 -7.62 0.19
CA GLU A 172 -10.06 -7.31 1.39
C GLU A 172 -9.48 -7.98 2.65
N SER A 173 -9.16 -9.26 2.59
CA SER A 173 -8.55 -9.96 3.72
C SER A 173 -7.10 -9.51 3.97
N TRP A 174 -6.37 -9.14 2.92
CA TRP A 174 -5.07 -8.48 3.06
C TRP A 174 -5.20 -7.11 3.75
N HIS A 175 -6.14 -6.25 3.31
CA HIS A 175 -6.39 -4.95 3.94
C HIS A 175 -6.74 -5.09 5.41
N LEU A 176 -7.63 -6.03 5.74
CA LEU A 176 -8.06 -6.35 7.11
C LEU A 176 -6.88 -6.81 7.97
N THR A 177 -6.06 -7.74 7.47
CA THR A 177 -4.87 -8.27 8.15
C THR A 177 -3.82 -7.17 8.40
N LEU A 178 -3.56 -6.33 7.40
CA LEU A 178 -2.57 -5.25 7.51
C LEU A 178 -3.05 -4.10 8.41
N ALA A 179 -4.34 -3.78 8.42
CA ALA A 179 -4.91 -2.83 9.39
C ALA A 179 -4.75 -3.35 10.83
N ALA A 180 -5.07 -4.63 11.09
CA ALA A 180 -4.84 -5.24 12.39
C ALA A 180 -3.35 -5.24 12.78
N LYS A 181 -2.44 -5.54 11.85
CA LYS A 181 -0.97 -5.52 12.05
C LYS A 181 -0.42 -4.12 12.33
N ALA A 182 -1.01 -3.07 11.77
CA ALA A 182 -0.66 -1.69 12.08
C ALA A 182 -1.01 -1.29 13.53
N ILE A 183 -2.03 -1.92 14.11
CA ILE A 183 -2.50 -1.72 15.49
C ILE A 183 -1.73 -2.64 16.46
N ARG A 184 -1.70 -3.96 16.22
CA ARG A 184 -1.09 -5.00 17.07
C ARG A 184 0.36 -5.32 16.69
N ARG A 185 1.21 -4.28 16.57
CA ARG A 185 2.60 -4.36 16.07
C ARG A 185 3.58 -5.29 16.81
N ARG A 186 3.18 -5.85 17.96
CA ARG A 186 3.98 -6.79 18.77
C ARG A 186 3.57 -8.25 18.61
N GLU A 187 2.40 -8.51 18.02
CA GLU A 187 1.90 -9.85 17.80
C GLU A 187 2.42 -10.40 16.47
N ALA A 188 2.76 -11.69 16.47
CA ALA A 188 3.12 -12.42 15.26
C ALA A 188 1.84 -12.68 14.44
N ILE A 189 1.40 -11.65 13.71
CA ILE A 189 0.39 -11.79 12.67
C ILE A 189 1.13 -12.17 11.39
N ASP A 190 1.05 -13.47 11.07
CA ASP A 190 1.55 -14.04 9.82
C ASP A 190 0.98 -13.27 8.63
N GLU A 191 1.80 -13.03 7.62
CA GLU A 191 1.34 -12.41 6.37
C GLU A 191 0.55 -13.44 5.54
N PRO A 192 -0.44 -13.07 4.73
CA PRO A 192 -1.17 -14.04 3.92
C PRO A 192 -0.22 -14.80 2.97
N ASP A 193 -0.05 -16.08 3.26
CA ASP A 193 0.85 -16.97 2.51
C ASP A 193 0.41 -17.14 1.05
N GLY A 194 1.31 -17.65 0.22
CA GLY A 194 1.01 -18.06 -1.15
C GLY A 194 0.88 -16.95 -2.20
N ILE A 195 0.77 -15.66 -1.81
CA ILE A 195 0.72 -14.54 -2.77
C ILE A 195 2.02 -13.74 -2.80
N ASP A 196 2.82 -13.97 -3.84
CA ASP A 196 3.82 -13.00 -4.27
C ASP A 196 3.12 -11.77 -4.86
N LEU A 197 2.92 -10.75 -4.00
CA LEU A 197 2.34 -9.46 -4.39
C LEU A 197 3.17 -8.75 -5.46
N ALA A 198 4.49 -8.95 -5.49
CA ALA A 198 5.39 -8.34 -6.46
C ALA A 198 5.25 -8.99 -7.84
N ALA A 199 5.11 -10.31 -7.92
CA ALA A 199 4.87 -11.05 -9.16
C ALA A 199 3.44 -10.86 -9.70
N THR A 200 2.44 -10.72 -8.83
CA THR A 200 1.02 -10.55 -9.23
C THR A 200 0.67 -9.11 -9.64
N GLY A 201 1.56 -8.13 -9.44
CA GLY A 201 1.30 -6.73 -9.75
C GLY A 201 0.26 -6.05 -8.85
N ARG A 202 -0.29 -6.75 -7.84
CA ARG A 202 -1.35 -6.26 -6.95
C ARG A 202 -0.87 -5.24 -5.90
N VAL A 203 0.43 -4.97 -5.80
CA VAL A 203 1.06 -4.19 -4.71
C VAL A 203 0.35 -2.86 -4.40
N GLU A 204 0.08 -2.02 -5.39
CA GLU A 204 -0.56 -0.72 -5.19
C GLU A 204 -1.99 -0.86 -4.64
N LYS A 205 -2.76 -1.83 -5.17
CA LYS A 205 -4.13 -2.11 -4.74
C LYS A 205 -4.18 -2.70 -3.33
N VAL A 206 -3.20 -3.53 -2.96
CA VAL A 206 -3.18 -4.25 -1.68
C VAL A 206 -2.53 -3.41 -0.57
N LEU A 207 -1.34 -2.87 -0.79
CA LEU A 207 -0.60 -2.15 0.24
C LEU A 207 -0.96 -0.66 0.29
N GLY A 208 -1.27 -0.02 -0.84
CA GLY A 208 -1.56 1.42 -0.91
C GLY A 208 -2.68 1.89 0.04
N PRO A 209 -3.87 1.26 0.05
CA PRO A 209 -4.98 1.63 0.94
C PRO A 209 -4.69 1.46 2.44
N VAL A 210 -3.65 0.71 2.82
CA VAL A 210 -3.28 0.44 4.22
C VAL A 210 -1.98 1.08 4.68
N ALA A 211 -1.10 1.47 3.75
CA ALA A 211 0.23 1.98 4.06
C ALA A 211 0.22 3.19 5.00
N SER A 212 -0.77 4.08 4.88
CA SER A 212 -0.96 5.25 5.75
C SER A 212 -1.09 4.94 7.24
N ARG A 213 -1.58 3.74 7.62
CA ARG A 213 -1.71 3.29 9.02
C ARG A 213 -0.36 2.91 9.65
N PHE A 214 0.69 2.74 8.83
CA PHE A 214 2.04 2.39 9.28
C PHE A 214 2.92 3.65 9.47
N PRO A 215 3.89 3.62 10.41
CA PRO A 215 4.78 4.75 10.65
C PRO A 215 5.71 5.00 9.47
N GLU A 216 6.20 6.24 9.30
CA GLU A 216 7.31 6.50 8.39
C GLU A 216 8.58 5.76 8.85
N ARG A 217 9.19 5.02 7.94
CA ARG A 217 10.54 4.46 8.04
C ARG A 217 11.43 5.19 7.03
N LYS A 218 12.66 5.51 7.42
CA LYS A 218 13.73 5.93 6.49
C LYS A 218 14.54 4.69 6.15
N ILE A 219 14.69 4.38 4.86
CA ILE A 219 15.59 3.30 4.41
C ILE A 219 16.81 3.87 3.70
N GLY A 220 17.92 3.13 3.74
CA GLY A 220 19.09 3.41 2.92
C GLY A 220 18.81 3.12 1.44
N VAL A 221 19.39 3.98 0.60
CA VAL A 221 19.52 3.80 -0.85
C VAL A 221 20.97 4.13 -1.18
N ARG A 222 21.71 3.22 -1.81
CA ARG A 222 23.09 3.48 -2.24
C ARG A 222 23.45 2.66 -3.46
N TRP A 223 24.44 3.13 -4.21
CA TRP A 223 25.12 2.29 -5.19
C TRP A 223 26.18 1.41 -4.50
N ASP A 224 26.45 0.26 -5.10
CA ASP A 224 27.51 -0.69 -4.71
C ASP A 224 28.15 -1.21 -6.00
N GLY A 225 29.07 -0.40 -6.56
CA GLY A 225 29.54 -0.55 -7.93
C GLY A 225 28.42 -0.27 -8.94
N ASP A 226 27.91 -1.34 -9.56
CA ASP A 226 26.81 -1.30 -10.53
C ASP A 226 25.46 -1.70 -9.90
N GLU A 227 25.44 -2.13 -8.63
CA GLU A 227 24.22 -2.55 -7.93
C GLU A 227 23.54 -1.38 -7.22
N LEU A 228 22.21 -1.37 -7.19
CA LEU A 228 21.42 -0.47 -6.35
C LEU A 228 20.97 -1.23 -5.10
N VAL A 229 21.53 -0.87 -3.95
CA VAL A 229 21.20 -1.48 -2.66
C VAL A 229 20.08 -0.68 -1.99
N LEU A 230 19.02 -1.39 -1.59
CA LEU A 230 17.82 -0.82 -0.97
C LEU A 230 17.53 -1.50 0.37
N GLY A 231 16.98 -0.74 1.33
CA GLY A 231 16.42 -1.30 2.55
C GLY A 231 17.37 -1.46 3.74
N GLU A 232 18.68 -1.37 3.50
CA GLU A 232 19.70 -1.31 4.56
C GLU A 232 19.40 -0.19 5.57
N ALA A 233 19.89 -0.35 6.81
CA ALA A 233 19.90 0.71 7.79
C ALA A 233 20.71 1.91 7.25
N PRO A 234 20.13 3.12 7.16
CA PRO A 234 20.75 4.19 6.38
C PRO A 234 21.99 4.74 7.08
N ALA A 235 23.17 4.52 6.48
CA ALA A 235 24.42 5.17 6.86
C ALA A 235 24.25 6.70 7.01
N GLU A 236 25.04 7.34 7.88
CA GLU A 236 24.81 8.74 8.28
C GLU A 236 24.79 9.72 7.11
N ALA A 237 25.71 9.56 6.15
CA ALA A 237 25.79 10.37 4.93
C ALA A 237 25.00 9.83 3.72
N GLY A 238 24.33 8.68 3.85
CA GLY A 238 23.71 7.99 2.70
C GLY A 238 22.50 8.71 2.10
N LEU A 239 22.13 8.36 0.85
CA LEU A 239 20.81 8.69 0.32
C LEU A 239 19.75 7.89 1.10
N ARG A 240 18.62 8.54 1.34
CA ARG A 240 17.53 8.06 2.19
C ARG A 240 16.21 8.42 1.53
N ILE A 241 15.32 7.46 1.40
CA ILE A 241 13.91 7.71 1.02
C ILE A 241 12.99 7.44 2.21
N LYS A 242 11.89 8.18 2.28
CA LYS A 242 10.79 7.93 3.22
C LYS A 242 9.88 6.86 2.62
N VAL A 243 9.54 5.86 3.42
CA VAL A 243 8.59 4.80 3.07
C VAL A 243 7.69 4.52 4.27
N ARG A 244 6.54 3.88 4.07
CA ARG A 244 5.75 3.35 5.18
C ARG A 244 6.34 2.05 5.66
N GLY A 245 6.35 1.82 6.98
CA GLY A 245 6.80 0.58 7.61
C GLY A 245 5.85 -0.61 7.43
N VAL A 246 5.27 -0.77 6.23
CA VAL A 246 4.45 -1.95 5.86
C VAL A 246 5.37 -3.16 5.74
N SER A 247 4.83 -4.34 6.03
CA SER A 247 5.48 -5.64 5.80
C SER A 247 4.52 -6.49 4.94
N PRO A 248 4.96 -7.02 3.78
CA PRO A 248 6.29 -6.88 3.20
C PRO A 248 6.57 -5.44 2.71
N LEU A 249 7.84 -5.04 2.67
CA LEU A 249 8.23 -3.65 2.34
C LEU A 249 8.55 -3.53 0.85
N LEU A 250 7.50 -3.49 0.03
CA LEU A 250 7.62 -3.52 -1.42
C LEU A 250 7.86 -2.13 -2.04
N LEU A 251 8.86 -2.04 -2.92
CA LEU A 251 9.16 -0.87 -3.74
C LEU A 251 9.25 -1.25 -5.22
N ARG A 252 8.68 -0.43 -6.10
CA ARG A 252 8.83 -0.60 -7.55
C ARG A 252 10.09 0.11 -8.00
N VAL A 253 10.95 -0.59 -8.74
CA VAL A 253 12.15 -0.02 -9.35
C VAL A 253 11.92 -0.03 -10.86
N THR A 254 11.91 1.17 -11.46
CA THR A 254 11.75 1.39 -12.90
C THR A 254 13.04 1.94 -13.47
N THR A 255 13.56 1.34 -14.54
CA THR A 255 14.79 1.76 -15.22
C THR A 255 14.52 2.23 -16.66
N ASN A 256 15.40 3.07 -17.21
CA ASN A 256 15.29 3.60 -18.58
C ASN A 256 15.24 2.54 -19.70
N ASP A 257 15.69 1.30 -19.45
CA ASP A 257 15.56 0.18 -20.40
C ASP A 257 14.17 -0.50 -20.36
N GLY A 258 13.21 0.08 -19.64
CA GLY A 258 11.82 -0.38 -19.59
C GLY A 258 11.56 -1.52 -18.60
N GLN A 259 12.55 -1.94 -17.81
CA GLN A 259 12.29 -2.87 -16.71
C GLN A 259 11.55 -2.14 -15.59
N ASP A 260 10.39 -2.65 -15.22
CA ASP A 260 9.58 -2.17 -14.10
C ASP A 260 9.23 -3.36 -13.22
N ARG A 261 9.75 -3.39 -11.99
CA ARG A 261 9.64 -4.57 -11.09
C ARG A 261 9.50 -4.17 -9.64
N TRP A 262 8.69 -4.92 -8.90
CA TRP A 262 8.57 -4.80 -7.45
C TRP A 262 9.64 -5.63 -6.74
N TYR A 263 10.20 -5.06 -5.67
CA TYR A 263 11.21 -5.70 -4.82
C TYR A 263 10.79 -5.52 -3.35
N ASP A 264 10.72 -6.60 -2.58
CA ASP A 264 10.77 -6.50 -1.14
C ASP A 264 12.16 -6.06 -0.69
N VAL A 265 12.22 -4.96 0.05
CA VAL A 265 13.45 -4.40 0.61
C VAL A 265 13.48 -4.50 2.14
N GLY A 266 12.50 -5.16 2.77
CA GLY A 266 12.42 -5.32 4.22
C GLY A 266 13.69 -5.91 4.84
N GLY A 267 14.29 -6.89 4.15
CA GLY A 267 15.56 -7.55 4.50
C GLY A 267 16.83 -7.01 3.83
N GLY A 268 16.84 -5.77 3.32
CA GLY A 268 18.06 -5.17 2.74
C GLY A 268 18.45 -5.73 1.36
N LYS A 269 17.46 -6.03 0.51
CA LYS A 269 17.64 -6.70 -0.78
C LYS A 269 18.45 -5.86 -1.76
N ARG A 270 19.54 -6.43 -2.30
CA ARG A 270 20.32 -5.85 -3.40
C ARG A 270 19.57 -5.98 -4.72
N VAL A 271 19.51 -4.91 -5.50
CA VAL A 271 18.92 -4.86 -6.84
C VAL A 271 20.03 -4.60 -7.87
N ARG A 272 19.95 -5.22 -9.05
CA ARG A 272 20.95 -5.08 -10.11
C ARG A 272 20.39 -4.38 -11.36
N PRO A 273 20.04 -3.08 -11.30
CA PRO A 273 19.73 -2.31 -12.49
C PRO A 273 21.02 -2.14 -13.32
N ARG A 274 20.91 -1.97 -14.65
CA ARG A 274 22.10 -1.77 -15.48
C ARG A 274 22.66 -0.37 -15.31
N ARG A 275 23.99 -0.26 -15.15
CA ARG A 275 24.72 1.02 -15.13
C ARG A 275 24.39 1.84 -16.39
N GLY A 276 24.34 3.17 -16.26
CA GLY A 276 23.87 4.08 -17.31
C GLY A 276 22.35 4.37 -17.34
N THR A 277 21.50 3.54 -16.71
CA THR A 277 20.05 3.84 -16.63
C THR A 277 19.70 4.80 -15.49
N VAL A 278 18.90 5.83 -15.75
CA VAL A 278 18.22 6.57 -14.67
C VAL A 278 17.27 5.60 -13.98
N VAL A 279 17.27 5.61 -12.64
CA VAL A 279 16.44 4.72 -11.83
C VAL A 279 15.40 5.54 -11.07
N ARG A 280 14.14 5.12 -11.18
CA ARG A 280 13.03 5.60 -10.36
C ARG A 280 12.68 4.52 -9.34
N VAL A 281 12.43 4.93 -8.10
CA VAL A 281 11.99 4.04 -7.01
C VAL A 281 10.66 4.55 -6.49
N MET A 282 9.60 3.75 -6.60
CA MET A 282 8.25 4.12 -6.21
C MET A 282 7.77 3.30 -5.01
N THR A 283 7.08 3.96 -4.07
CA THR A 283 6.43 3.28 -2.92
C THR A 283 5.10 2.65 -3.32
N ALA A 284 4.59 1.76 -2.47
CA ALA A 284 3.21 1.27 -2.57
C ALA A 284 2.13 2.37 -2.44
N GLU A 285 2.48 3.57 -1.92
CA GLU A 285 1.61 4.76 -1.90
C GLU A 285 1.70 5.57 -3.22
N GLY A 286 2.45 5.12 -4.23
CA GLY A 286 2.66 5.84 -5.49
C GLY A 286 3.70 6.97 -5.41
N THR A 287 4.35 7.19 -4.26
CA THR A 287 5.39 8.22 -4.12
C THR A 287 6.64 7.82 -4.91
N CYS A 288 7.01 8.61 -5.91
CA CYS A 288 8.14 8.32 -6.81
C CYS A 288 9.38 9.14 -6.42
N PHE A 289 10.53 8.45 -6.28
CA PHE A 289 11.84 9.04 -6.01
C PHE A 289 12.78 8.81 -7.19
N LEU A 290 13.55 9.85 -7.55
CA LEU A 290 14.63 9.73 -8.54
C LEU A 290 15.94 9.36 -7.83
N VAL A 291 16.58 8.26 -8.23
CA VAL A 291 17.90 7.88 -7.71
C VAL A 291 18.97 8.33 -8.71
N PRO A 292 19.82 9.32 -8.38
CA PRO A 292 20.92 9.72 -9.24
C PRO A 292 21.98 8.61 -9.32
N GLN A 293 22.62 8.45 -10.49
CA GLN A 293 23.74 7.54 -10.64
C GLN A 293 25.05 8.15 -10.14
N GLU A 294 25.90 7.30 -9.56
CA GLU A 294 27.29 7.64 -9.26
C GLU A 294 28.12 7.60 -10.55
N LYS A 295 28.23 8.76 -11.23
CA LYS A 295 29.25 8.98 -12.26
C LYS A 295 30.64 8.87 -11.60
N ALA A 296 31.56 8.18 -12.26
CA ALA A 296 32.80 7.71 -11.64
C ALA A 296 33.69 8.85 -11.09
N ARG A 297 34.44 8.54 -10.02
CA ARG A 297 35.42 9.40 -9.33
C ARG A 297 34.89 10.63 -8.57
N THR A 298 33.58 10.74 -8.34
CA THR A 298 33.00 11.81 -7.50
C THR A 298 32.46 11.28 -6.16
N VAL A 299 33.36 10.90 -5.23
CA VAL A 299 32.97 10.48 -3.88
C VAL A 299 33.13 11.64 -2.90
N GLY A 300 32.03 12.33 -2.61
CA GLY A 300 32.04 13.54 -1.76
C GLY A 300 30.66 14.06 -1.35
N ALA A 301 29.62 13.23 -1.40
CA ALA A 301 28.22 13.64 -1.26
C ALA A 301 27.81 14.01 0.19
N ALA A 302 28.35 15.10 0.73
CA ALA A 302 27.86 15.73 1.94
C ALA A 302 26.46 16.32 1.69
N LYS A 303 25.42 15.68 2.25
CA LYS A 303 24.02 16.01 1.94
C LYS A 303 23.55 17.26 2.69
N ILE A 304 23.57 18.42 2.02
CA ILE A 304 22.86 19.63 2.47
C ILE A 304 21.60 19.78 1.62
N LEU A 305 20.46 19.37 2.20
CA LEU A 305 19.14 19.76 1.69
C LEU A 305 18.84 21.16 2.24
N THR A 306 18.76 22.17 1.37
CA THR A 306 18.38 23.53 1.76
C THR A 306 17.12 23.92 1.03
N LEU A 307 16.07 24.22 1.79
CA LEU A 307 14.92 24.96 1.28
C LEU A 307 15.40 26.37 0.94
N VAL A 308 15.44 26.70 -0.34
CA VAL A 308 15.72 28.07 -0.80
C VAL A 308 14.37 28.74 -1.04
N PRO A 309 13.95 29.73 -0.22
CA PRO A 309 12.79 30.54 -0.55
C PRO A 309 13.10 31.40 -1.78
N VAL A 310 12.25 31.28 -2.81
CA VAL A 310 12.31 32.02 -4.07
C VAL A 310 10.96 32.70 -4.28
N ALA A 311 10.92 34.01 -3.97
CA ALA A 311 9.68 34.76 -3.75
C ALA A 311 8.77 34.08 -2.70
N GLU A 312 7.43 34.11 -2.89
CA GLU A 312 6.44 33.57 -1.95
C GLU A 312 6.39 32.02 -1.88
N ARG A 313 7.36 31.32 -2.48
CA ARG A 313 7.40 29.84 -2.52
C ARG A 313 8.75 29.32 -2.06
N GLN A 314 8.76 28.15 -1.43
CA GLN A 314 9.99 27.40 -1.16
C GLN A 314 10.32 26.51 -2.36
N ALA A 315 11.56 26.56 -2.83
CA ALA A 315 12.13 25.60 -3.77
C ALA A 315 13.03 24.62 -3.00
N GLU A 316 12.90 23.33 -3.30
CA GLU A 316 13.84 22.32 -2.79
C GLU A 316 15.08 22.28 -3.67
N CYS A 317 16.19 22.75 -3.11
CA CYS A 317 17.49 22.79 -3.78
C CYS A 317 18.44 21.75 -3.17
N TRP A 318 18.97 20.91 -4.05
CA TRP A 318 19.97 19.91 -3.71
C TRP A 318 21.36 20.52 -3.89
N LEU A 319 22.06 20.78 -2.78
CA LEU A 319 23.46 21.18 -2.80
C LEU A 319 24.34 19.92 -2.71
N GLN A 320 25.09 19.67 -3.78
CA GLN A 320 26.10 18.62 -3.84
C GLN A 320 27.50 19.27 -3.82
N GLN A 321 28.26 18.99 -2.78
CA GLN A 321 29.70 19.22 -2.80
C GLN A 321 30.36 18.24 -3.78
N VAL A 322 31.31 18.75 -4.55
CA VAL A 322 32.03 17.99 -5.57
C VAL A 322 33.53 18.07 -5.25
N THR A 323 34.20 16.92 -5.35
CA THR A 323 35.64 16.79 -5.16
C THR A 323 36.17 15.81 -6.20
N TYR A 324 37.24 16.20 -6.89
CA TYR A 324 37.94 15.39 -7.88
C TYR A 324 39.41 15.25 -7.49
N ASP A 325 39.99 14.10 -7.83
CA ASP A 325 41.29 13.68 -7.32
C ASP A 325 42.42 14.02 -8.33
N GLY A 326 43.06 15.18 -8.17
CA GLY A 326 43.92 15.73 -9.22
C GLY A 326 44.85 16.90 -8.84
N ARG A 327 45.86 16.65 -7.98
CA ARG A 327 47.01 17.52 -7.66
C ARG A 327 46.72 18.92 -7.07
N ARG A 328 47.47 19.30 -6.02
CA ARG A 328 47.45 20.65 -5.44
C ARG A 328 47.95 21.71 -6.45
N ALA A 329 47.05 22.56 -6.94
CA ALA A 329 47.39 23.86 -7.50
C ALA A 329 47.52 24.92 -6.38
N THR A 330 48.28 25.98 -6.60
CA THR A 330 48.43 27.11 -5.66
C THR A 330 47.30 28.13 -5.85
N ALA A 331 46.51 28.36 -4.81
CA ALA A 331 45.26 29.11 -4.88
C ALA A 331 45.44 30.60 -5.27
N SER A 332 44.62 31.05 -6.22
CA SER A 332 44.24 32.46 -6.38
C SER A 332 42.90 32.73 -5.67
N ARG A 333 42.60 33.99 -5.33
CA ARG A 333 41.37 34.38 -4.60
C ARG A 333 40.39 35.11 -5.53
N GLN A 334 39.11 34.77 -5.47
CA GLN A 334 38.04 35.74 -5.77
C GLN A 334 37.77 36.60 -4.53
N PRO A 335 37.26 37.83 -4.70
CA PRO A 335 36.57 38.52 -3.63
C PRO A 335 35.26 37.80 -3.31
N ALA A 336 35.10 37.28 -2.09
CA ALA A 336 33.84 36.69 -1.61
C ALA A 336 32.64 37.64 -1.76
N VAL A 337 32.91 38.95 -1.87
CA VAL A 337 31.96 40.02 -2.22
C VAL A 337 31.09 39.67 -3.43
N MET A 338 31.66 39.23 -4.56
CA MET A 338 30.88 39.00 -5.79
C MET A 338 29.93 37.80 -5.65
N LEU A 339 30.35 36.76 -4.93
CA LEU A 339 29.52 35.58 -4.67
C LEU A 339 28.44 35.87 -3.62
N ALA A 340 28.72 36.71 -2.62
CA ALA A 340 27.72 37.23 -1.71
C ALA A 340 26.69 38.13 -2.41
N GLU A 341 27.10 38.95 -3.39
CA GLU A 341 26.20 39.77 -4.21
C GLU A 341 25.33 38.91 -5.15
N ALA A 342 25.91 37.90 -5.80
CA ALA A 342 25.15 36.94 -6.58
C ALA A 342 24.07 36.23 -5.72
N LEU A 343 24.42 35.80 -4.49
CA LEU A 343 23.46 35.18 -3.58
C LEU A 343 22.35 36.16 -3.13
N ARG A 344 22.68 37.42 -2.83
CA ARG A 344 21.68 38.48 -2.53
C ARG A 344 20.71 38.73 -3.70
N ALA A 345 21.15 38.49 -4.95
CA ALA A 345 20.31 38.66 -6.13
C ALA A 345 19.30 37.52 -6.37
N VAL A 346 19.51 36.33 -5.78
CA VAL A 346 18.59 35.18 -5.88
C VAL A 346 17.92 34.74 -4.57
N THR A 347 18.30 35.28 -3.40
CA THR A 347 17.54 35.06 -2.16
C THR A 347 17.45 36.30 -1.27
N SER A 348 16.24 36.56 -0.77
CA SER A 348 15.90 37.72 0.06
C SER A 348 16.33 37.60 1.54
N TYR A 349 16.99 36.50 1.92
CA TYR A 349 17.14 36.07 3.31
C TYR A 349 18.60 36.25 3.79
N PRO A 350 18.91 37.29 4.58
CA PRO A 350 20.29 37.67 4.93
C PRO A 350 21.05 36.57 5.69
N GLU A 351 20.36 35.72 6.44
CA GLU A 351 20.94 34.61 7.19
C GLU A 351 21.44 33.47 6.29
N ILE A 352 20.79 33.21 5.16
CA ILE A 352 21.27 32.23 4.16
C ILE A 352 22.55 32.76 3.53
N VAL A 353 22.54 34.03 3.07
CA VAL A 353 23.74 34.71 2.55
C VAL A 353 24.86 34.70 3.59
N SER A 354 24.57 35.00 4.86
CA SER A 354 25.54 35.05 5.96
C SER A 354 26.02 33.68 6.45
N ALA A 355 25.31 32.59 6.14
CA ALA A 355 25.74 31.23 6.42
C ALA A 355 26.59 30.65 5.28
N VAL A 356 26.27 30.99 4.03
CA VAL A 356 27.08 30.61 2.86
C VAL A 356 28.36 31.43 2.82
N THR A 357 28.31 32.75 3.02
CA THR A 357 29.52 33.61 3.07
C THR A 357 30.51 33.13 4.13
N ARG A 358 30.07 32.81 5.35
CA ARG A 358 30.94 32.21 6.40
C ARG A 358 31.59 30.86 6.02
N ARG A 359 31.02 30.12 5.07
CA ARG A 359 31.64 28.89 4.52
C ARG A 359 32.62 29.20 3.37
N LEU A 360 32.38 30.27 2.61
CA LEU A 360 33.27 30.77 1.57
C LEU A 360 34.50 31.48 2.18
N ASP A 361 34.34 32.15 3.32
CA ASP A 361 35.44 32.74 4.10
C ASP A 361 36.41 31.67 4.65
N ALA A 362 36.00 30.39 4.67
CA ALA A 362 36.84 29.26 5.09
C ALA A 362 37.69 28.64 3.96
N GLY A 363 37.49 29.02 2.70
CA GLY A 363 38.29 28.51 1.58
C GLY A 363 37.71 28.83 0.18
N PRO A 364 38.54 28.88 -0.88
CA PRO A 364 38.11 29.26 -2.22
C PRO A 364 37.10 28.26 -2.80
N ALA A 365 35.87 28.74 -3.01
CA ALA A 365 34.78 27.95 -3.57
C ALA A 365 33.99 28.73 -4.63
N ALA A 366 33.53 28.02 -5.64
CA ALA A 366 32.69 28.53 -6.71
C ALA A 366 31.30 27.85 -6.68
N VAL A 367 30.25 28.61 -6.97
CA VAL A 367 28.87 28.11 -7.10
C VAL A 367 28.36 28.51 -8.48
N LEU A 368 27.92 27.53 -9.26
CA LEU A 368 27.31 27.78 -10.57
C LEU A 368 25.79 27.62 -10.48
N LEU A 369 25.06 28.65 -10.92
CA LEU A 369 23.61 28.64 -11.05
C LEU A 369 23.25 28.67 -12.54
N LEU A 370 22.79 27.53 -13.07
CA LEU A 370 22.42 27.42 -14.50
C LEU A 370 20.91 27.48 -14.70
N ALA A 371 20.50 28.37 -15.59
CA ALA A 371 19.12 28.56 -16.02
C ALA A 371 19.06 28.74 -17.55
N GLY A 372 17.87 28.61 -18.13
CA GLY A 372 17.57 29.05 -19.50
C GLY A 372 17.93 28.10 -20.65
N ALA A 373 18.89 27.18 -20.50
CA ALA A 373 19.21 26.17 -21.52
C ALA A 373 18.52 24.82 -21.27
N ASP A 374 18.56 23.90 -22.24
CA ASP A 374 18.07 22.51 -22.10
C ASP A 374 18.94 21.67 -21.14
N GLU A 375 18.52 20.45 -20.77
CA GLU A 375 19.26 19.67 -19.77
C GLU A 375 20.64 19.20 -20.23
N VAL A 376 20.86 18.93 -21.52
CA VAL A 376 22.17 18.51 -22.04
C VAL A 376 23.12 19.71 -22.02
N THR A 377 22.69 20.85 -22.55
CA THR A 377 23.49 22.08 -22.55
C THR A 377 23.78 22.57 -21.12
N ARG A 378 22.82 22.47 -20.18
CA ARG A 378 23.07 22.78 -18.76
C ARG A 378 24.07 21.82 -18.12
N VAL A 379 24.03 20.52 -18.41
CA VAL A 379 25.02 19.57 -17.86
C VAL A 379 26.40 19.86 -18.42
N GLN A 380 26.53 20.11 -19.74
CA GLN A 380 27.81 20.44 -20.36
C GLN A 380 28.40 21.73 -19.78
N LEU A 381 27.64 22.82 -19.70
CA LEU A 381 28.10 24.08 -19.10
C LEU A 381 28.48 23.94 -17.61
N ALA A 382 27.86 23.01 -16.87
CA ALA A 382 28.24 22.71 -15.49
C ALA A 382 29.53 21.89 -15.38
N ASP A 383 29.78 21.00 -16.34
CA ASP A 383 31.01 20.20 -16.41
C ASP A 383 32.19 21.07 -16.90
N ASP A 384 32.02 21.86 -17.97
CA ASP A 384 33.03 22.79 -18.52
C ASP A 384 33.49 23.85 -17.50
N PHE A 385 32.54 24.45 -16.77
CA PHE A 385 32.82 25.44 -15.73
C PHE A 385 33.50 24.79 -14.52
N ALA A 386 33.08 23.59 -14.11
CA ALA A 386 33.72 22.87 -13.00
C ALA A 386 35.16 22.51 -13.34
N GLU A 387 35.44 21.97 -14.54
CA GLU A 387 36.80 21.66 -14.98
C GLU A 387 37.68 22.91 -15.01
N THR A 388 37.14 24.05 -15.45
CA THR A 388 37.85 25.33 -15.47
C THR A 388 38.16 25.82 -14.05
N CYS A 389 37.19 25.77 -13.13
CA CYS A 389 37.42 26.07 -11.72
C CYS A 389 38.42 25.13 -11.05
N GLU A 390 38.45 23.84 -11.39
CA GLU A 390 39.39 22.91 -10.78
C GLU A 390 40.82 23.08 -11.32
N ARG A 391 40.97 23.41 -12.61
CA ARG A 391 42.24 23.78 -13.24
C ARG A 391 42.94 24.95 -12.51
N ASP A 392 42.14 25.90 -12.00
CA ASP A 392 42.61 27.07 -11.26
C ASP A 392 42.68 26.85 -9.73
N GLY A 393 42.32 25.66 -9.23
CA GLY A 393 42.46 25.25 -7.81
C GLY A 393 41.26 25.50 -6.88
N TRP A 394 40.01 25.47 -7.37
CA TRP A 394 38.81 25.88 -6.63
C TRP A 394 37.93 24.69 -6.19
N THR A 395 37.19 24.85 -5.08
CA THR A 395 36.16 23.87 -4.68
C THR A 395 34.81 24.19 -5.35
N VAL A 396 34.25 23.26 -6.12
CA VAL A 396 32.98 23.49 -6.85
C VAL A 396 31.79 22.93 -6.07
N LEU A 397 30.76 23.75 -5.87
CA LEU A 397 29.46 23.32 -5.33
C LEU A 397 28.40 23.35 -6.44
N ARG A 398 27.75 22.22 -6.69
CA ARG A 398 26.65 22.11 -7.67
C ARG A 398 25.30 22.24 -6.96
N ALA A 399 24.47 23.16 -7.42
CA ALA A 399 23.09 23.31 -6.98
C ALA A 399 22.15 22.76 -8.07
N ARG A 400 21.24 21.83 -7.71
CA ARG A 400 20.15 21.38 -8.59
C ARG A 400 18.81 21.67 -7.95
N GLN A 401 18.01 22.51 -8.61
CA GLN A 401 16.60 22.72 -8.28
C GLN A 401 15.76 21.55 -8.82
N ASP A 402 14.71 21.16 -8.10
CA ASP A 402 13.77 20.14 -8.59
C ASP A 402 13.06 20.63 -9.87
N PRO A 403 13.05 19.86 -10.98
CA PRO A 403 12.38 20.24 -12.24
C PRO A 403 10.88 20.59 -12.08
N GLY A 404 10.17 19.98 -11.14
CA GLY A 404 8.76 20.29 -10.84
C GLY A 404 8.56 21.59 -10.06
N THR A 405 9.62 22.18 -9.51
CA THR A 405 9.62 23.48 -8.82
C THR A 405 10.48 24.54 -9.51
N ALA A 406 11.02 24.23 -10.70
CA ALA A 406 11.91 25.10 -11.45
C ALA A 406 11.19 26.36 -11.95
N LEU A 407 11.36 27.46 -11.23
CA LEU A 407 10.92 28.77 -11.67
C LEU A 407 11.72 29.20 -12.90
N THR A 408 11.02 29.45 -14.01
CA THR A 408 11.60 30.03 -15.22
C THR A 408 12.08 31.45 -14.92
N LEU A 409 13.40 31.63 -14.76
CA LEU A 409 14.03 32.93 -14.57
C LEU A 409 13.84 33.81 -15.83
N GLY A 410 12.79 34.64 -15.79
CA GLY A 410 12.39 35.51 -16.89
C GLY A 410 13.39 36.64 -17.17
N THR A 411 14.29 36.39 -18.13
CA THR A 411 14.89 37.40 -19.03
C THR A 411 15.33 38.73 -18.40
N ARG A 412 16.07 38.68 -17.28
CA ARG A 412 16.78 39.84 -16.71
C ARG A 412 18.20 39.50 -16.23
N CYS A 413 19.07 39.11 -17.16
CA CYS A 413 20.48 39.51 -17.01
C CYS A 413 20.58 41.02 -17.29
N PRO A 414 21.39 41.78 -16.54
CA PRO A 414 21.75 43.13 -16.95
C PRO A 414 22.56 43.03 -18.25
N ALA A 415 22.18 43.81 -19.28
CA ALA A 415 22.99 43.92 -20.48
C ALA A 415 24.32 44.62 -20.13
N GLY A 416 25.41 44.15 -20.75
CA GLY A 416 26.69 44.86 -20.69
C GLY A 416 26.59 46.27 -21.29
N PRO A 417 27.44 47.21 -20.87
CA PRO A 417 27.38 48.59 -21.33
C PRO A 417 27.95 48.73 -22.74
N ASP A 418 27.15 48.41 -23.78
CA ASP A 418 27.23 49.03 -25.11
C ASP A 418 26.05 48.61 -26.02
N ALA A 419 24.99 49.44 -26.06
CA ALA A 419 23.97 49.44 -27.10
C ALA A 419 23.18 50.76 -27.07
N VAL A 420 23.37 51.63 -28.07
CA VAL A 420 22.73 52.95 -28.17
C VAL A 420 21.78 53.00 -29.38
N ARG A 421 20.56 53.55 -29.16
CA ARG A 421 19.49 53.83 -30.15
C ARG A 421 18.78 52.58 -30.72
N SER A 422 17.49 52.63 -31.10
CA SER A 422 16.46 53.70 -30.98
C SER A 422 15.04 53.18 -31.26
N SER A 423 14.03 53.82 -30.63
CA SER A 423 12.63 54.03 -31.12
C SER A 423 11.73 52.82 -31.45
N SER A 424 10.39 52.87 -31.31
CA SER A 424 9.45 53.76 -30.58
C SER A 424 8.01 53.16 -30.65
N SER A 425 7.00 53.90 -30.16
CA SER A 425 5.54 53.73 -30.35
C SER A 425 4.69 52.92 -29.32
N THR A 426 4.07 53.71 -28.42
CA THR A 426 2.63 53.71 -28.04
C THR A 426 1.78 52.43 -28.07
N GLY A 427 1.19 52.10 -26.91
CA GLY A 427 -0.05 51.31 -26.79
C GLY A 427 -0.68 51.44 -25.41
N ARG A 428 -1.73 52.27 -25.24
CA ARG A 428 -2.53 52.35 -24.00
C ARG A 428 -3.82 51.53 -24.15
N SER A 429 -4.21 50.82 -23.09
CA SER A 429 -5.61 50.51 -22.79
C SER A 429 -5.83 50.51 -21.27
N THR A 430 -7.06 50.77 -20.81
CA THR A 430 -7.37 51.13 -19.42
C THR A 430 -8.63 50.45 -18.88
N GLY A 431 -8.56 49.92 -17.66
CA GLY A 431 -9.73 49.55 -16.84
C GLY A 431 -10.42 48.21 -17.18
N THR A 432 -11.38 47.73 -16.37
CA THR A 432 -11.88 48.29 -15.09
C THR A 432 -12.50 47.23 -14.15
N ARG A 433 -12.37 47.48 -12.83
CA ARG A 433 -12.96 46.86 -11.62
C ARG A 433 -14.25 46.01 -11.69
N THR A 434 -14.22 44.89 -10.94
CA THR A 434 -15.24 44.32 -9.99
C THR A 434 -14.51 43.26 -9.12
N THR A 435 -14.77 42.93 -7.83
CA THR A 435 -15.57 43.45 -6.68
C THR A 435 -17.11 43.37 -6.76
N TRP A 436 -17.88 42.94 -5.75
CA TRP A 436 -17.66 42.66 -4.29
C TRP A 436 -18.11 41.23 -3.87
N PRO A 437 -17.82 40.75 -2.64
CA PRO A 437 -18.13 39.39 -2.15
C PRO A 437 -19.45 39.29 -1.37
N CYS A 438 -19.79 38.08 -0.91
CA CYS A 438 -20.77 37.88 0.17
C CYS A 438 -20.37 36.69 1.08
N SER A 439 -20.85 36.71 2.33
CA SER A 439 -20.55 35.70 3.35
C SER A 439 -21.65 35.71 4.42
N TRP A 440 -22.01 34.55 4.99
CA TRP A 440 -22.24 34.38 6.44
C TRP A 440 -22.54 32.94 6.89
N SER A 441 -22.58 32.77 8.20
CA SER A 441 -22.45 31.53 8.97
C SER A 441 -23.76 30.78 9.30
N ALA A 442 -23.61 29.52 9.72
CA ALA A 442 -24.67 28.61 10.13
C ALA A 442 -25.39 28.96 11.43
N SER A 443 -26.59 28.40 11.63
CA SER A 443 -27.09 27.83 12.90
C SER A 443 -28.46 27.15 12.71
N GLY A 444 -28.89 26.28 13.64
CA GLY A 444 -30.31 25.92 13.81
C GLY A 444 -30.74 24.45 13.54
N THR A 445 -30.92 23.69 14.63
CA THR A 445 -31.75 22.47 14.76
C THR A 445 -32.39 22.49 16.17
N PRO A 446 -33.37 21.62 16.54
CA PRO A 446 -34.13 20.62 15.78
C PRO A 446 -35.69 20.77 15.89
N GLY A 447 -36.49 19.91 15.22
CA GLY A 447 -37.96 19.99 15.26
C GLY A 447 -38.76 18.72 14.89
N SER A 448 -38.84 17.76 15.83
CA SER A 448 -39.99 16.85 16.13
C SER A 448 -40.87 16.13 15.06
N ARG A 449 -41.08 14.82 15.32
CA ARG A 449 -42.33 14.02 15.23
C ARG A 449 -42.89 13.50 13.86
N ASN A 450 -42.92 12.15 13.82
CA ASN A 450 -44.07 11.26 13.59
C ASN A 450 -44.55 10.82 12.18
N SER A 451 -44.79 9.50 12.13
CA SER A 451 -45.87 8.76 11.43
C SER A 451 -46.03 8.85 9.90
N ALA A 452 -45.55 7.77 9.25
CA ALA A 452 -46.31 6.87 8.37
C ALA A 452 -47.46 7.41 7.50
N SER A 453 -47.40 7.11 6.18
CA SER A 453 -48.37 6.18 5.56
C SER A 453 -47.88 5.63 4.22
N CYS A 454 -48.64 4.69 3.67
CA CYS A 454 -48.44 3.95 2.43
C CYS A 454 -48.22 4.81 1.17
N CYS A 455 -47.49 4.26 0.21
CA CYS A 455 -47.90 4.36 -1.19
C CYS A 455 -47.49 3.11 -1.97
N SER A 456 -48.44 2.45 -2.62
CA SER A 456 -48.25 1.22 -3.40
C SER A 456 -48.62 1.45 -4.86
N LEU A 457 -47.65 1.31 -5.76
CA LEU A 457 -47.86 1.02 -7.18
C LEU A 457 -46.76 0.03 -7.61
N ALA A 458 -47.06 -1.19 -8.07
CA ALA A 458 -47.90 -1.60 -9.20
C ALA A 458 -47.22 -1.39 -10.57
N GLY A 459 -46.34 -2.36 -10.89
CA GLY A 459 -46.27 -3.03 -12.19
C GLY A 459 -46.01 -2.24 -13.48
N LYS A 460 -44.95 -2.61 -14.20
CA LYS A 460 -44.97 -2.60 -15.67
C LYS A 460 -44.13 -3.73 -16.26
N THR A 461 -44.79 -4.62 -16.99
CA THR A 461 -44.19 -5.76 -17.70
C THR A 461 -43.90 -5.40 -19.15
N LEU A 462 -42.65 -5.62 -19.56
CA LEU A 462 -42.21 -5.94 -20.93
C LEU A 462 -41.17 -7.08 -20.73
N GLY A 463 -41.11 -8.16 -21.51
CA GLY A 463 -41.29 -8.23 -22.96
C GLY A 463 -39.96 -7.80 -23.61
N GLY A 464 -39.14 -8.67 -24.20
CA GLY A 464 -39.24 -10.11 -24.44
C GLY A 464 -38.45 -10.41 -25.73
N GLY A 465 -37.46 -11.31 -25.69
CA GLY A 465 -36.56 -11.50 -26.83
C GLY A 465 -35.76 -12.80 -26.76
N ASN A 466 -35.99 -13.68 -27.73
CA ASN A 466 -35.26 -14.94 -27.89
C ASN A 466 -33.93 -14.71 -28.63
N ALA A 467 -32.87 -15.37 -28.17
CA ALA A 467 -31.66 -15.60 -28.96
C ALA A 467 -31.19 -17.04 -28.71
N ALA A 468 -31.05 -17.84 -29.78
CA ALA A 468 -30.59 -19.22 -29.69
C ALA A 468 -29.05 -19.31 -29.71
N PRO A 469 -28.44 -20.32 -29.05
CA PRO A 469 -26.99 -20.41 -28.92
C PRO A 469 -26.31 -20.91 -30.21
N SER A 470 -25.20 -20.28 -30.59
CA SER A 470 -24.29 -20.77 -31.63
C SER A 470 -23.28 -21.76 -31.04
N GLY A 471 -23.01 -22.86 -31.77
CA GLY A 471 -22.20 -23.98 -31.27
C GLY A 471 -20.70 -23.75 -31.38
N GLY A 472 -20.00 -23.63 -30.24
CA GLY A 472 -18.54 -23.68 -30.16
C GLY A 472 -18.01 -25.12 -30.20
N ARG A 473 -17.11 -25.44 -31.13
CA ARG A 473 -16.50 -26.78 -31.23
C ARG A 473 -15.52 -27.05 -30.08
N ARG A 474 -15.59 -28.24 -29.48
CA ARG A 474 -14.52 -28.77 -28.62
C ARG A 474 -13.35 -29.27 -29.49
N THR A 475 -12.16 -28.72 -29.31
CA THR A 475 -10.91 -29.41 -29.66
C THR A 475 -10.50 -30.30 -28.49
N SER A 476 -10.16 -31.56 -28.75
CA SER A 476 -9.71 -32.52 -27.74
C SER A 476 -8.22 -32.78 -27.91
N THR A 477 -7.41 -32.27 -27.00
CA THR A 477 -5.98 -32.58 -26.94
C THR A 477 -5.80 -33.90 -26.18
N ARG A 478 -5.45 -34.96 -26.91
CA ARG A 478 -4.93 -36.18 -26.28
C ARG A 478 -3.51 -35.91 -25.80
N ILE A 479 -3.23 -36.20 -24.53
CA ILE A 479 -1.89 -36.56 -24.06
C ILE A 479 -1.92 -38.08 -23.85
N ALA A 480 -0.87 -38.77 -24.26
CA ALA A 480 -0.75 -40.22 -24.12
C ALA A 480 0.64 -40.57 -23.59
N MET A 481 0.65 -41.44 -22.57
CA MET A 481 1.79 -42.15 -21.96
C MET A 481 3.04 -41.31 -21.71
#